data_AF-A0A2U3CKX8-F1
#
_entry.id   AF-A0A2U3CKX8-F1
#
_cell.length_a   1.000
_cell.length_b   1.000
_cell.length_c   1.000
_cell.angle_alpha   90.00
_cell.angle_beta   90.00
_cell.angle_gamma   90.00
#
_symmetry.space_group_name_H-M   'P 1'
#
loop_
_entity.id
_entity.type
_entity.pdbx_description
1 polymer ?
#
loop_
_entity_poly.entity_id
_entity_poly.type
_entity_poly.pdbx_seq_one_letter_code
_entity_poly.pdbx_strand_id
1 'polypeptide(L)'
;MKFTLFRIFFIPLTRIYQYTTTIIAELDSEEPTMESPRSAEEIRKIELNLEELVTKFQSRVQLIRDDLKSLINELELLRTHIGDLRRTSNEHTREISDLTNDQQALLNEVAEIEKEISVHESNLNSHNEKLSQYQSRLTTDKNLLTGLESEKSSLSTILKTDKQELLTLKDNYDELQPKFESKIQIIQEKCERLKNDKDMLTYKFKAIRILSQSYLQTPEVNLIRFLANKPNPQSTVVEIRSALGIDPESLKTILKKLAERNVLEFDSAVDTIEVSAKIDLFEKEV
;
A
#
# COMPACT_ATOMS: atom_id res chain seq x y z
N MET A 1 71.08 -39.73 37.29
CA MET A 1 71.38 -39.40 38.71
C MET A 1 71.93 -40.58 39.53
N LYS A 2 71.50 -41.84 39.32
CA LYS A 2 72.00 -43.01 40.09
C LYS A 2 73.49 -43.36 39.87
N PHE A 3 74.07 -43.06 38.69
CA PHE A 3 75.48 -43.38 38.38
C PHE A 3 76.50 -42.39 38.97
N THR A 4 76.09 -41.13 39.21
CA THR A 4 77.00 -40.09 39.71
C THR A 4 77.28 -40.25 41.21
N LEU A 5 76.24 -40.59 41.98
CA LEU A 5 76.35 -40.95 43.41
C LEU A 5 77.29 -42.14 43.64
N PHE A 6 77.31 -43.11 42.70
CA PHE A 6 78.16 -44.29 42.78
C PHE A 6 79.65 -43.96 42.59
N ARG A 7 80.01 -42.97 41.77
CA ARG A 7 81.43 -42.55 41.65
C ARG A 7 81.91 -41.70 42.81
N ILE A 8 81.04 -40.84 43.35
CA ILE A 8 81.41 -39.85 44.38
C ILE A 8 81.63 -40.50 45.75
N PHE A 9 80.78 -41.46 46.16
CA PHE A 9 80.93 -42.10 47.47
C PHE A 9 81.81 -43.34 47.43
N PHE A 10 81.77 -44.12 46.34
CA PHE A 10 82.37 -45.45 46.34
C PHE A 10 83.87 -45.43 46.09
N ILE A 11 84.41 -44.48 45.30
CA ILE A 11 85.85 -44.38 45.01
C ILE A 11 86.66 -43.89 46.24
N PRO A 12 86.21 -42.88 47.01
CA PRO A 12 86.93 -42.48 48.23
C PRO A 12 86.77 -43.50 49.36
N LEU A 13 85.58 -44.11 49.55
CA LEU A 13 85.40 -45.15 50.57
C LEU A 13 86.24 -46.39 50.28
N THR A 14 86.34 -46.82 49.03
CA THR A 14 87.21 -47.96 48.66
C THR A 14 88.68 -47.65 48.89
N ARG A 15 89.14 -46.42 48.65
CA ARG A 15 90.51 -46.00 48.98
C ARG A 15 90.76 -45.92 50.48
N ILE A 16 89.85 -45.32 51.26
CA ILE A 16 89.92 -45.30 52.73
C ILE A 16 89.96 -46.72 53.29
N TYR A 17 89.10 -47.61 52.78
CA TYR A 17 89.07 -49.03 53.15
C TYR A 17 90.36 -49.77 52.79
N GLN A 18 90.95 -49.47 51.63
CA GLN A 18 92.27 -50.00 51.23
C GLN A 18 93.39 -49.49 52.15
N TYR A 19 93.35 -48.23 52.55
CA TYR A 19 94.34 -47.68 53.49
C TYR A 19 94.22 -48.33 54.89
N THR A 20 93.01 -48.55 55.39
CA THR A 20 92.81 -49.20 56.70
C THR A 20 93.20 -50.68 56.68
N THR A 21 92.88 -51.41 55.61
CA THR A 21 93.26 -52.83 55.48
C THR A 21 94.77 -53.02 55.34
N THR A 22 95.47 -52.09 54.67
CA THR A 22 96.94 -52.13 54.58
C THR A 22 97.61 -51.83 55.92
N ILE A 23 97.07 -50.88 56.70
CA ILE A 23 97.58 -50.57 58.06
C ILE A 23 97.38 -51.75 59.01
N ILE A 24 96.21 -52.41 58.97
CA ILE A 24 95.93 -53.59 59.79
C ILE A 24 96.86 -54.75 59.38
N ALA A 25 97.07 -54.97 58.09
CA ALA A 25 97.98 -56.00 57.60
C ALA A 25 99.46 -55.74 57.96
N GLU A 26 99.89 -54.48 57.99
CA GLU A 26 101.24 -54.10 58.44
C GLU A 26 101.41 -54.31 59.96
N LEU A 27 100.36 -54.05 60.76
CA LEU A 27 100.35 -54.27 62.22
C LEU A 27 100.28 -55.76 62.61
N ASP A 28 99.54 -56.60 61.87
CA ASP A 28 99.43 -58.04 62.12
C ASP A 28 100.69 -58.83 61.68
N SER A 29 101.58 -58.22 60.87
CA SER A 29 102.81 -58.87 60.40
C SER A 29 103.96 -58.89 61.41
N GLU A 30 103.81 -58.22 62.55
CA GLU A 30 104.82 -58.11 63.61
C GLU A 30 104.34 -58.76 64.93
N GLU A 31 104.03 -60.07 64.91
CA GLU A 31 103.96 -60.87 66.15
C GLU A 31 105.38 -61.12 66.71
N PRO A 32 105.70 -60.74 67.96
CA PRO A 32 107.01 -61.03 68.55
C PRO A 32 107.01 -62.40 69.23
N THR A 33 107.73 -63.37 68.67
CA THR A 33 108.14 -64.58 69.38
C THR A 33 109.16 -64.24 70.48
N MET A 34 108.90 -64.71 71.71
CA MET A 34 109.76 -64.57 72.89
C MET A 34 111.06 -65.38 72.76
N GLU A 35 112.23 -64.75 72.98
CA GLU A 35 113.44 -65.30 73.67
C GLU A 35 114.65 -64.32 73.66
N SER A 36 115.34 -64.17 74.81
CA SER A 36 116.70 -63.61 75.07
C SER A 36 116.97 -62.08 74.93
N PRO A 37 117.96 -61.49 75.67
CA PRO A 37 118.13 -60.03 75.77
C PRO A 37 118.77 -59.46 74.50
N ARG A 38 117.98 -58.66 73.77
CA ARG A 38 118.38 -58.01 72.51
C ARG A 38 119.52 -57.02 72.70
N SER A 39 120.47 -57.02 71.77
CA SER A 39 121.60 -56.08 71.77
C SER A 39 121.13 -54.65 71.45
N ALA A 40 121.85 -53.63 71.92
CA ALA A 40 121.49 -52.21 71.70
C ALA A 40 121.31 -51.83 70.22
N GLU A 41 121.96 -52.56 69.31
CA GLU A 41 121.84 -52.36 67.86
C GLU A 41 120.48 -52.85 67.30
N GLU A 42 119.91 -53.91 67.86
CA GLU A 42 118.59 -54.41 67.47
C GLU A 42 117.48 -53.47 67.93
N ILE A 43 117.62 -52.85 69.11
CA ILE A 43 116.71 -51.83 69.61
C ILE A 43 116.72 -50.61 68.67
N ARG A 44 117.89 -50.14 68.26
CA ARG A 44 118.04 -49.01 67.34
C ARG A 44 117.41 -49.28 65.97
N LYS A 45 117.51 -50.52 65.47
CA LYS A 45 116.87 -50.92 64.21
C LYS A 45 115.34 -50.94 64.32
N ILE A 46 114.81 -51.38 65.45
CA ILE A 46 113.38 -51.36 65.74
C ILE A 46 112.87 -49.91 65.85
N GLU A 47 113.62 -49.03 66.51
CA GLU A 47 113.29 -47.59 66.59
C GLU A 47 113.22 -46.93 65.22
N LEU A 48 114.21 -47.17 64.34
CA LEU A 48 114.21 -46.66 62.96
C LEU A 48 113.02 -47.18 62.14
N ASN A 49 112.68 -48.47 62.27
CA ASN A 49 111.52 -49.04 61.59
C ASN A 49 110.21 -48.44 62.10
N LEU A 50 110.10 -48.18 63.41
CA LEU A 50 108.94 -47.52 64.00
C LEU A 50 108.82 -46.06 63.53
N GLU A 51 109.92 -45.31 63.43
CA GLU A 51 109.91 -43.96 62.85
C GLU A 51 109.47 -43.97 61.38
N GLU A 52 109.95 -44.93 60.59
CA GLU A 52 109.51 -45.11 59.21
C GLU A 52 108.01 -45.46 59.11
N LEU A 53 107.51 -46.33 60.00
CA LEU A 53 106.09 -46.68 60.04
C LEU A 53 105.23 -45.48 60.46
N VAL A 54 105.67 -44.69 61.45
CA VAL A 54 104.99 -43.48 61.91
C VAL A 54 104.94 -42.44 60.80
N THR A 55 106.03 -42.22 60.06
CA THR A 55 106.06 -41.25 58.94
C THR A 55 105.16 -41.70 57.78
N LYS A 56 105.13 -42.99 57.44
CA LYS A 56 104.18 -43.57 56.47
C LYS A 56 102.72 -43.40 56.92
N PHE A 57 102.43 -43.69 58.19
CA PHE A 57 101.10 -43.52 58.77
C PHE A 57 100.65 -42.05 58.73
N GLN A 58 101.51 -41.12 59.14
CA GLN A 58 101.25 -39.68 59.08
C GLN A 58 100.96 -39.21 57.65
N SER A 59 101.72 -39.71 56.68
CA SER A 59 101.53 -39.40 55.26
C SER A 59 100.17 -39.90 54.74
N ARG A 60 99.76 -41.13 55.11
CA ARG A 60 98.44 -41.68 54.78
C ARG A 60 97.30 -40.89 55.44
N VAL A 61 97.44 -40.51 56.71
CA VAL A 61 96.45 -39.67 57.40
C VAL A 61 96.31 -38.31 56.73
N GLN A 62 97.42 -37.70 56.28
CA GLN A 62 97.40 -36.45 55.56
C GLN A 62 96.67 -36.58 54.21
N LEU A 63 96.91 -37.65 53.46
CA LEU A 63 96.19 -37.94 52.22
C LEU A 63 94.67 -38.11 52.45
N ILE A 64 94.29 -38.88 53.48
CA ILE A 64 92.87 -39.06 53.85
C ILE A 64 92.23 -37.72 54.22
N ARG A 65 92.97 -36.85 54.94
CA ARG A 65 92.50 -35.50 55.29
C ARG A 65 92.26 -34.65 54.05
N ASP A 66 93.14 -34.73 53.06
CA ASP A 66 93.02 -33.95 51.83
C ASP A 66 91.89 -34.49 50.93
N ASP A 67 91.71 -35.81 50.86
CA ASP A 67 90.55 -36.44 50.21
C ASP A 67 89.22 -36.04 50.88
N LEU A 68 89.16 -36.00 52.22
CA LEU A 68 87.99 -35.55 52.96
C LEU A 68 87.66 -34.09 52.67
N LYS A 69 88.66 -33.21 52.61
CA LYS A 69 88.46 -31.79 52.22
C LYS A 69 87.91 -31.68 50.80
N SER A 70 88.44 -32.46 49.85
CA SER A 70 87.93 -32.48 48.47
C SER A 70 86.47 -32.92 48.42
N LEU A 71 86.12 -33.99 49.15
CA LEU A 71 84.75 -34.50 49.20
C LEU A 71 83.77 -33.50 49.82
N ILE A 72 84.20 -32.77 50.87
CA ILE A 72 83.40 -31.69 51.47
C ILE A 72 83.10 -30.60 50.43
N ASN A 73 84.10 -30.16 49.67
CA ASN A 73 83.92 -29.15 48.63
C ASN A 73 82.97 -29.61 47.52
N GLU A 74 83.08 -30.88 47.09
CA GLU A 74 82.16 -31.46 46.10
C GLU A 74 80.72 -31.54 46.64
N LEU A 75 80.55 -31.91 47.92
CA LEU A 75 79.23 -31.95 48.57
C LEU A 75 78.62 -30.55 48.68
N GLU A 76 79.40 -29.52 48.98
CA GLU A 76 78.93 -28.14 49.00
C GLU A 76 78.47 -27.67 47.61
N LEU A 77 79.24 -27.99 46.56
CA LEU A 77 78.88 -27.65 45.18
C LEU A 77 77.65 -28.42 44.69
N LEU A 78 77.49 -29.67 45.10
CA LEU A 78 76.29 -30.43 44.80
C LEU A 78 75.07 -29.85 45.53
N ARG A 79 75.25 -29.40 46.77
CA ARG A 79 74.20 -28.76 47.57
C ARG A 79 73.73 -27.45 46.94
N THR A 80 74.64 -26.62 46.45
CA THR A 80 74.26 -25.39 45.74
C THR A 80 73.52 -25.71 44.44
N HIS A 81 74.01 -26.65 43.65
CA HIS A 81 73.35 -27.07 42.41
C HIS A 81 71.93 -27.62 42.63
N ILE A 82 71.72 -28.45 43.67
CA ILE A 82 70.38 -28.93 44.06
C ILE A 82 69.48 -27.75 44.47
N GLY A 83 70.04 -26.76 45.17
CA GLY A 83 69.33 -25.53 45.53
C GLY A 83 68.83 -24.76 44.30
N ASP A 84 69.68 -24.60 43.30
CA ASP A 84 69.34 -23.90 42.05
C ASP A 84 68.32 -24.68 41.22
N LEU A 85 68.49 -26.00 41.07
CA LEU A 85 67.50 -26.85 40.40
C LEU A 85 66.12 -26.78 41.08
N ARG A 86 66.07 -26.69 42.41
CA ARG A 86 64.83 -26.53 43.15
C ARG A 86 64.18 -25.17 42.89
N ARG A 87 64.98 -24.10 42.79
CA ARG A 87 64.48 -22.77 42.44
C ARG A 87 63.90 -22.75 41.03
N THR A 88 64.63 -23.27 40.04
CA THR A 88 64.15 -23.33 38.65
C THR A 88 62.90 -24.20 38.53
N SER A 89 62.84 -25.33 39.25
CA SER A 89 61.64 -26.18 39.28
C SER A 89 60.44 -25.44 39.87
N ASN A 90 60.62 -24.66 40.93
CA ASN A 90 59.52 -23.89 41.51
C ASN A 90 59.05 -22.76 40.57
N GLU A 91 59.97 -22.16 39.83
CA GLU A 91 59.64 -21.11 38.86
C GLU A 91 58.84 -21.67 37.68
N HIS A 92 59.27 -22.79 37.10
CA HIS A 92 58.49 -23.45 36.05
C HIS A 92 57.10 -23.88 36.54
N THR A 93 56.95 -24.31 37.80
CA THR A 93 55.63 -24.61 38.37
C THR A 93 54.72 -23.38 38.41
N ARG A 94 55.26 -22.20 38.71
CA ARG A 94 54.49 -20.94 38.67
C ARG A 94 54.11 -20.59 37.25
N GLU A 95 55.06 -20.64 36.32
CA GLU A 95 54.82 -20.36 34.90
C GLU A 95 53.75 -21.29 34.31
N ILE A 96 53.79 -22.59 34.63
CA ILE A 96 52.75 -23.54 34.22
C ILE A 96 51.39 -23.14 34.79
N SER A 97 51.33 -22.72 36.05
CA SER A 97 50.08 -22.27 36.68
C SER A 97 49.52 -21.02 35.99
N ASP A 98 50.38 -20.05 35.67
CA ASP A 98 49.99 -18.81 35.00
C ASP A 98 49.50 -19.09 33.58
N LEU A 99 50.25 -19.88 32.80
CA LEU A 99 49.85 -20.31 31.45
C LEU A 99 48.53 -21.10 31.45
N THR A 100 48.28 -21.91 32.48
CA THR A 100 47.01 -22.65 32.62
C THR A 100 45.85 -21.68 32.84
N ASN A 101 46.05 -20.63 33.64
CA ASN A 101 45.03 -19.61 33.86
C ASN A 101 44.76 -18.80 32.59
N ASP A 102 45.81 -18.41 31.86
CA ASP A 102 45.69 -17.71 30.59
C ASP A 102 44.97 -18.55 29.54
N GLN A 103 45.28 -19.86 29.46
CA GLN A 103 44.58 -20.79 28.59
C GLN A 103 43.08 -20.85 28.91
N GLN A 104 42.72 -20.89 30.19
CA GLN A 104 41.30 -20.93 30.60
C GLN A 104 40.59 -19.61 30.28
N ALA A 105 41.25 -18.46 30.43
CA ALA A 105 40.71 -17.16 30.06
C ALA A 105 40.44 -17.07 28.55
N LEU A 106 41.39 -17.51 27.72
CA LEU A 106 41.24 -17.55 26.27
C LEU A 106 40.12 -18.48 25.83
N LEU A 107 39.96 -19.65 26.46
CA LEU A 107 38.84 -20.56 26.16
C LEU A 107 37.48 -19.91 26.44
N ASN A 108 37.38 -19.13 27.53
CA ASN A 108 36.15 -18.41 27.85
C ASN A 108 35.88 -17.28 26.85
N GLU A 109 36.91 -16.56 26.41
CA GLU A 109 36.79 -15.51 25.39
C GLU A 109 36.33 -16.08 24.04
N VAL A 110 36.92 -17.21 23.61
CA VAL A 110 36.49 -17.92 22.40
C VAL A 110 35.02 -18.32 22.48
N ALA A 111 34.57 -18.86 23.63
CA ALA A 111 33.19 -19.27 23.82
C ALA A 111 32.20 -18.08 23.75
N GLU A 112 32.57 -16.90 24.27
CA GLU A 112 31.72 -15.71 24.16
C GLU A 112 31.70 -15.18 22.72
N ILE A 113 32.83 -15.18 22.02
CA ILE A 113 32.89 -14.81 20.60
C ILE A 113 32.00 -15.74 19.74
N GLU A 114 32.05 -17.05 19.96
CA GLU A 114 31.20 -18.01 19.24
C GLU A 114 29.70 -17.71 19.45
N LYS A 115 29.33 -17.34 20.67
CA LYS A 115 27.96 -16.94 21.01
C LYS A 115 27.58 -15.62 20.33
N GLU A 116 28.46 -14.62 20.30
CA GLU A 116 28.24 -13.37 19.57
C GLU A 116 28.07 -13.62 18.06
N ILE A 117 28.89 -14.48 17.46
CA ILE A 117 28.77 -14.90 16.06
C ILE A 117 27.38 -15.51 15.81
N SER A 118 26.95 -16.43 16.66
CA SER A 118 25.62 -17.06 16.52
C SER A 118 24.47 -16.04 16.60
N VAL A 119 24.58 -15.04 17.48
CA VAL A 119 23.62 -13.94 17.55
C VAL A 119 23.63 -13.10 16.28
N HIS A 120 24.82 -12.76 15.76
CA HIS A 120 24.96 -12.00 14.53
C HIS A 120 24.41 -12.74 13.31
N GLU A 121 24.64 -14.05 13.19
CA GLU A 121 24.07 -14.89 12.13
C GLU A 121 22.54 -14.91 12.19
N SER A 122 21.97 -15.06 13.39
CA SER A 122 20.52 -15.01 13.60
C SER A 122 19.93 -13.66 13.17
N ASN A 123 20.58 -12.56 13.56
CA ASN A 123 20.18 -11.21 13.16
C ASN A 123 20.28 -11.01 11.64
N LEU A 124 21.34 -11.51 11.01
CA LEU A 124 21.53 -11.45 9.55
C LEU A 124 20.41 -12.18 8.82
N ASN A 125 20.03 -13.38 9.28
CA ASN A 125 18.91 -14.13 8.72
C ASN A 125 17.59 -13.37 8.86
N SER A 126 17.30 -12.81 10.03
CA SER A 126 16.10 -11.98 10.24
C SER A 126 16.06 -10.75 9.32
N HIS A 127 17.20 -10.10 9.10
CA HIS A 127 17.29 -8.98 8.17
C HIS A 127 17.07 -9.39 6.71
N ASN A 128 17.62 -10.54 6.29
CA ASN A 128 17.41 -11.09 4.95
C ASN A 128 15.94 -11.46 4.68
N GLU A 129 15.23 -12.01 5.67
CA GLU A 129 13.80 -12.27 5.57
C GLU A 129 12.99 -10.98 5.39
N LYS A 130 13.27 -9.95 6.20
CA LYS A 130 12.63 -8.63 6.07
C LYS A 130 12.91 -7.99 4.71
N LEU A 131 14.14 -8.10 4.21
CA LEU A 131 14.51 -7.57 2.90
C LEU A 131 13.74 -8.27 1.77
N SER A 132 13.58 -9.58 1.84
CA SER A 132 12.79 -10.37 0.89
C SER A 132 11.30 -9.98 0.92
N GLN A 133 10.74 -9.73 2.10
CA GLN A 133 9.38 -9.22 2.24
C GLN A 133 9.21 -7.83 1.62
N TYR A 134 10.15 -6.91 1.85
CA TYR A 134 10.11 -5.58 1.25
C TYR A 134 10.23 -5.61 -0.27
N GLN A 135 11.08 -6.47 -0.83
CA GLN A 135 11.18 -6.66 -2.29
C GLN A 135 9.87 -7.20 -2.89
N SER A 136 9.23 -8.15 -2.20
CA SER A 136 7.93 -8.69 -2.61
C SER A 136 6.85 -7.61 -2.61
N ARG A 137 6.79 -6.80 -1.55
CA ARG A 137 5.86 -5.67 -1.45
C ARG A 137 6.11 -4.62 -2.53
N LEU A 138 7.37 -4.26 -2.79
CA LEU A 138 7.73 -3.32 -3.84
C LEU A 138 7.28 -3.80 -5.22
N THR A 139 7.38 -5.11 -5.49
CA THR A 139 6.92 -5.71 -6.74
C THR A 139 5.40 -5.59 -6.88
N THR A 140 4.66 -5.88 -5.81
CA THR A 140 3.19 -5.72 -5.78
C THR A 140 2.80 -4.26 -6.00
N ASP A 141 3.42 -3.32 -5.29
CA ASP A 141 3.13 -1.89 -5.41
C ASP A 141 3.43 -1.37 -6.82
N LYS A 142 4.51 -1.86 -7.44
CA LYS A 142 4.85 -1.54 -8.84
C LYS A 142 3.77 -2.05 -9.81
N ASN A 143 3.29 -3.28 -9.64
CA ASN A 143 2.23 -3.84 -10.47
C ASN A 143 0.91 -3.05 -10.30
N LEU A 144 0.55 -2.68 -9.08
CA LEU A 144 -0.60 -1.83 -8.80
C LEU A 144 -0.49 -0.47 -9.48
N LEU A 145 0.68 0.17 -9.40
CA LEU A 145 0.93 1.44 -10.08
C LEU A 145 0.73 1.33 -11.59
N THR A 146 1.30 0.30 -12.22
CA THR A 146 1.10 0.07 -13.67
C THR A 146 -0.37 -0.17 -14.04
N GLY A 147 -1.12 -0.85 -13.17
CA GLY A 147 -2.57 -1.01 -13.32
C GLY A 147 -3.30 0.33 -13.31
N LEU A 148 -3.04 1.17 -12.30
CA LEU A 148 -3.64 2.50 -12.18
C LEU A 148 -3.28 3.43 -13.34
N GLU A 149 -2.05 3.35 -13.85
CA GLU A 149 -1.63 4.12 -15.04
C GLU A 149 -2.40 3.69 -16.29
N SER A 150 -2.63 2.39 -16.48
CA SER A 150 -3.43 1.87 -17.59
C SER A 150 -4.91 2.29 -17.49
N GLU A 151 -5.47 2.28 -16.28
CA GLU A 151 -6.85 2.72 -16.01
C GLU A 151 -6.99 4.22 -16.29
N LYS A 152 -6.05 5.03 -15.80
CA LYS A 152 -5.99 6.47 -16.07
C LYS A 152 -5.92 6.77 -17.57
N SER A 153 -5.11 6.02 -18.33
CA SER A 153 -5.03 6.17 -19.79
C SER A 153 -6.36 5.83 -20.48
N SER A 154 -7.02 4.77 -20.01
CA SER A 154 -8.33 4.34 -20.53
C SER A 154 -9.40 5.40 -20.26
N LEU A 155 -9.51 5.88 -19.02
CA LEU A 155 -10.43 6.95 -18.63
C LEU A 155 -10.15 8.26 -19.39
N SER A 156 -8.88 8.60 -19.62
CA SER A 156 -8.53 9.77 -20.43
C SER A 156 -9.01 9.66 -21.88
N THR A 157 -9.01 8.44 -22.43
CA THR A 157 -9.50 8.18 -23.79
C THR A 157 -11.03 8.28 -23.84
N ILE A 158 -11.73 7.67 -22.89
CA ILE A 158 -13.19 7.78 -22.75
C ILE A 158 -13.60 9.25 -22.63
N LEU A 159 -12.96 10.01 -21.75
CA LEU A 159 -13.27 11.43 -21.56
C LEU A 159 -13.09 12.26 -22.85
N LYS A 160 -12.09 11.94 -23.68
CA LYS A 160 -11.91 12.60 -24.99
C LYS A 160 -13.05 12.25 -25.94
N THR A 161 -13.46 10.99 -25.98
CA THR A 161 -14.60 10.53 -26.80
C THR A 161 -15.89 11.20 -26.37
N ASP A 162 -16.23 11.14 -25.08
CA ASP A 162 -17.45 11.75 -24.52
C ASP A 162 -17.49 13.26 -24.79
N LYS A 163 -16.34 13.93 -24.67
CA LYS A 163 -16.23 15.36 -24.99
C LYS A 163 -16.51 15.62 -26.48
N GLN A 164 -16.04 14.76 -27.37
CA GLN A 164 -16.29 14.88 -28.80
C GLN A 164 -17.77 14.63 -29.13
N GLU A 165 -18.38 13.59 -28.53
CA GLU A 165 -19.80 13.30 -28.67
C GLU A 165 -20.66 14.46 -28.18
N LEU A 166 -20.32 15.06 -27.03
CA LEU A 166 -21.04 16.21 -26.48
C LEU A 166 -20.94 17.44 -27.40
N LEU A 167 -19.78 17.67 -28.03
CA LEU A 167 -19.64 18.73 -29.05
C LEU A 167 -20.55 18.46 -30.25
N THR A 168 -20.58 17.23 -30.78
CA THR A 168 -21.46 16.91 -31.91
C THR A 168 -22.95 17.03 -31.55
N LEU A 169 -23.34 16.64 -30.34
CA LEU A 169 -24.71 16.77 -29.87
C LEU A 169 -25.10 18.24 -29.70
N LYS A 170 -24.17 19.06 -29.21
CA LYS A 170 -24.35 20.50 -29.12
C LYS A 170 -24.52 21.14 -30.50
N ASP A 171 -23.67 20.79 -31.47
CA ASP A 171 -23.78 21.30 -32.84
C ASP A 171 -25.14 20.93 -33.45
N ASN A 172 -25.61 19.69 -33.25
CA ASN A 172 -26.94 19.25 -33.68
C ASN A 172 -28.08 20.03 -33.00
N TYR A 173 -27.94 20.33 -31.70
CA TYR A 173 -28.90 21.13 -30.97
C TYR A 173 -28.96 22.56 -31.51
N ASP A 174 -27.79 23.20 -31.69
CA ASP A 174 -27.65 24.55 -32.22
C ASP A 174 -28.19 24.63 -33.67
N GLU A 175 -28.13 23.54 -34.46
CA GLU A 175 -28.75 23.46 -35.79
C GLU A 175 -30.28 23.29 -35.74
N LEU A 176 -30.79 22.49 -34.80
CA LEU A 176 -32.22 22.18 -34.68
C LEU A 176 -33.02 23.32 -34.03
N GLN A 177 -32.43 24.01 -33.06
CA GLN A 177 -33.06 25.09 -32.32
C GLN A 177 -33.70 26.15 -33.25
N PRO A 178 -32.98 26.78 -34.20
CA PRO A 178 -33.56 27.80 -35.06
C PRO A 178 -34.64 27.24 -36.01
N LYS A 179 -34.53 25.95 -36.41
CA LYS A 179 -35.56 25.30 -37.24
C LYS A 179 -36.87 25.15 -36.47
N PHE A 180 -36.81 24.80 -35.18
CA PHE A 180 -37.99 24.73 -34.33
C PHE A 180 -38.57 26.11 -34.05
N GLU A 181 -37.73 27.09 -33.74
CA GLU A 181 -38.15 28.49 -33.52
C GLU A 181 -38.86 29.06 -34.76
N SER A 182 -38.30 28.83 -35.96
CA SER A 182 -38.92 29.23 -37.23
C SER A 182 -40.27 28.55 -37.46
N LYS A 183 -40.39 27.24 -37.20
CA LYS A 183 -41.68 26.53 -37.31
C LYS A 183 -42.72 27.06 -36.32
N ILE A 184 -42.33 27.36 -35.09
CA ILE A 184 -43.21 27.96 -34.08
C ILE A 184 -43.72 29.31 -34.58
N GLN A 185 -42.84 30.16 -35.12
CA GLN A 185 -43.22 31.46 -35.68
C GLN A 185 -44.22 31.33 -36.84
N ILE A 186 -43.98 30.42 -37.79
CA ILE A 186 -44.91 30.15 -38.90
C ILE A 186 -46.29 29.72 -38.38
N ILE A 187 -46.33 28.86 -37.37
CA ILE A 187 -47.59 28.40 -36.76
C ILE A 187 -48.30 29.57 -36.07
N GLN A 188 -47.58 30.40 -35.31
CA GLN A 188 -48.14 31.59 -34.66
C GLN A 188 -48.75 32.56 -35.67
N GLU A 189 -48.05 32.87 -36.76
CA GLU A 189 -48.56 33.71 -37.85
C GLU A 189 -49.80 33.11 -38.52
N LYS A 190 -49.85 31.77 -38.66
CA LYS A 190 -51.03 31.09 -39.20
C LYS A 190 -52.22 31.15 -38.24
N CYS A 191 -51.99 30.99 -36.94
CA CYS A 191 -53.02 31.12 -35.91
C CYS A 191 -53.61 32.53 -35.87
N GLU A 192 -52.77 33.57 -35.94
CA GLU A 192 -53.25 34.96 -35.97
C GLU A 192 -54.06 35.27 -37.25
N ARG A 193 -53.64 34.76 -38.41
CA ARG A 193 -54.43 34.86 -39.64
C ARG A 193 -55.80 34.20 -39.51
N LEU A 194 -55.84 32.95 -39.05
CA LEU A 194 -57.10 32.22 -38.86
C LEU A 194 -58.01 32.88 -37.81
N LYS A 195 -57.43 33.49 -36.78
CA LYS A 195 -58.18 34.25 -35.78
C LYS A 195 -58.82 35.49 -36.40
N ASN A 196 -58.07 36.26 -37.19
CA ASN A 196 -58.59 37.41 -37.93
C ASN A 196 -59.69 37.01 -38.92
N ASP A 197 -59.49 35.91 -39.65
CA ASP A 197 -60.49 35.37 -40.59
C ASP A 197 -61.78 34.96 -39.86
N LYS A 198 -61.65 34.29 -38.70
CA LYS A 198 -62.78 33.93 -37.83
C LYS A 198 -63.53 35.18 -37.34
N ASP A 199 -62.82 36.21 -36.91
CA ASP A 199 -63.43 37.45 -36.42
C ASP A 199 -64.15 38.19 -37.55
N MET A 200 -63.56 38.25 -38.74
CA MET A 200 -64.17 38.78 -39.95
C MET A 200 -65.42 38.00 -40.35
N LEU A 201 -65.38 36.66 -40.36
CA LEU A 201 -66.56 35.83 -40.61
C LEU A 201 -67.65 36.07 -39.58
N THR A 202 -67.28 36.18 -38.30
CA THR A 202 -68.22 36.48 -37.22
C THR A 202 -68.89 37.84 -37.44
N TYR A 203 -68.13 38.85 -37.88
CA TYR A 203 -68.66 40.16 -38.22
C TYR A 203 -69.61 40.09 -39.43
N LYS A 204 -69.19 39.45 -40.52
CA LYS A 204 -70.03 39.23 -41.72
C LYS A 204 -71.32 38.50 -41.38
N PHE A 205 -71.24 37.45 -40.56
CA PHE A 205 -72.41 36.70 -40.10
C PHE A 205 -73.36 37.56 -39.26
N LYS A 206 -72.82 38.36 -38.32
CA LYS A 206 -73.64 39.32 -37.55
C LYS A 206 -74.31 40.34 -38.46
N ALA A 207 -73.59 40.89 -39.45
CA ALA A 207 -74.14 41.85 -40.40
C ALA A 207 -75.27 41.23 -41.24
N ILE A 208 -75.06 40.03 -41.78
CA ILE A 208 -76.09 39.28 -42.53
C ILE A 208 -77.30 39.00 -41.64
N ARG A 209 -77.09 38.58 -40.39
CA ARG A 209 -78.17 38.32 -39.44
C ARG A 209 -78.99 39.58 -39.13
N ILE A 210 -78.35 40.72 -38.96
CA ILE A 210 -79.03 42.01 -38.75
C ILE A 210 -79.79 42.40 -40.02
N LEU A 211 -79.15 42.33 -41.19
CA LEU A 211 -79.78 42.64 -42.47
C LEU A 211 -80.98 41.73 -42.75
N SER A 212 -80.88 40.42 -42.47
CA SER A 212 -81.99 39.48 -42.64
C SER A 212 -83.13 39.77 -41.66
N GLN A 213 -82.84 40.06 -40.39
CA GLN A 213 -83.85 40.51 -39.43
C GLN A 213 -84.54 41.81 -39.87
N SER A 214 -83.79 42.73 -40.49
CA SER A 214 -84.31 44.01 -41.01
C SER A 214 -85.17 43.80 -42.26
N TYR A 215 -84.71 42.98 -43.21
CA TYR A 215 -85.42 42.67 -44.45
C TYR A 215 -86.74 41.94 -44.19
N LEU A 216 -86.76 41.08 -43.17
CA LEU A 216 -87.96 40.36 -42.72
C LEU A 216 -89.00 41.24 -42.01
N GLN A 217 -88.70 42.51 -41.76
CA GLN A 217 -89.63 43.50 -41.21
C GLN A 217 -90.05 44.57 -42.22
N THR A 218 -89.70 44.41 -43.49
CA THR A 218 -90.18 45.31 -44.54
C THR A 218 -91.71 45.20 -44.68
N PRO A 219 -92.41 46.31 -44.99
CA PRO A 219 -93.87 46.31 -45.15
C PRO A 219 -94.33 45.28 -46.19
N GLU A 220 -93.54 45.02 -47.22
CA GLU A 220 -93.76 43.98 -48.22
C GLU A 220 -93.75 42.57 -47.62
N VAL A 221 -92.75 42.21 -46.82
CA VAL A 221 -92.67 40.86 -46.21
C VAL A 221 -93.74 40.67 -45.15
N ASN A 222 -94.05 41.71 -44.37
CA ASN A 222 -95.16 41.68 -43.41
C ASN A 222 -96.52 41.52 -44.10
N LEU A 223 -96.70 42.16 -45.26
CA LEU A 223 -97.88 41.98 -46.10
C LEU A 223 -98.00 40.56 -46.63
N ILE A 224 -96.92 40.00 -47.18
CA ILE A 224 -96.92 38.62 -47.68
C ILE A 224 -97.18 37.63 -46.53
N ARG A 225 -96.58 37.80 -45.34
CA ARG A 225 -96.89 36.96 -44.16
C ARG A 225 -98.34 37.07 -43.71
N PHE A 226 -98.89 38.28 -43.71
CA PHE A 226 -100.30 38.52 -43.36
C PHE A 226 -101.25 37.82 -44.34
N LEU A 227 -100.94 37.88 -45.64
CA LEU A 227 -101.72 37.23 -46.69
C LEU A 227 -101.56 35.69 -46.67
N ALA A 228 -100.35 35.17 -46.43
CA ALA A 228 -100.08 33.74 -46.39
C ALA A 228 -100.73 33.01 -45.19
N ASN A 229 -100.87 33.68 -44.05
CA ASN A 229 -101.50 33.11 -42.84
C ASN A 229 -103.02 33.30 -42.80
N LYS A 230 -103.64 33.88 -43.84
CA LYS A 230 -105.08 34.10 -43.90
C LYS A 230 -105.79 32.88 -44.52
N PRO A 231 -106.87 32.37 -43.93
CA PRO A 231 -107.59 31.19 -44.44
C PRO A 231 -108.46 31.46 -45.68
N ASN A 232 -108.59 32.71 -46.14
CA ASN A 232 -109.45 33.11 -47.27
C ASN A 232 -108.65 33.95 -48.29
N PRO A 233 -108.62 33.57 -49.59
CA PRO A 233 -107.77 34.20 -50.62
C PRO A 233 -108.16 35.63 -51.02
N GLN A 234 -109.31 36.15 -50.57
CA GLN A 234 -109.74 37.52 -50.86
C GLN A 234 -109.52 38.44 -49.65
N SER A 235 -108.75 39.51 -49.84
CA SER A 235 -108.56 40.57 -48.84
C SER A 235 -108.77 41.95 -49.48
N THR A 236 -109.39 42.85 -48.74
CA THR A 236 -109.56 44.25 -49.17
C THR A 236 -108.43 45.13 -48.64
N VAL A 237 -108.11 46.19 -49.38
CA VAL A 237 -107.05 47.15 -49.01
C VAL A 237 -107.29 47.77 -47.61
N VAL A 238 -108.54 47.90 -47.17
CA VAL A 238 -108.93 48.47 -45.87
C VAL A 238 -108.60 47.54 -44.69
N GLU A 239 -108.79 46.23 -44.85
CA GLU A 239 -108.46 45.24 -43.83
C GLU A 239 -106.94 45.12 -43.62
N ILE A 240 -106.19 45.08 -44.73
CA ILE A 240 -104.73 45.00 -44.71
C ILE A 240 -104.12 46.25 -44.08
N ARG A 241 -104.68 47.43 -44.38
CA ARG A 241 -104.28 48.70 -43.76
C ARG A 241 -104.45 48.66 -42.24
N SER A 242 -105.60 48.20 -41.76
CA SER A 242 -105.90 48.17 -40.33
C SER A 242 -105.01 47.19 -39.56
N ALA A 243 -104.60 46.10 -40.20
CA ALA A 243 -103.76 45.07 -39.58
C ALA A 243 -102.25 45.38 -39.61
N LEU A 244 -101.75 46.05 -40.64
CA LEU A 244 -100.31 46.30 -40.84
C LEU A 244 -99.90 47.76 -40.60
N GLY A 245 -100.85 48.69 -40.45
CA GLY A 245 -100.57 50.10 -40.15
C GLY A 245 -99.85 50.86 -41.27
N ILE A 246 -99.86 50.34 -42.50
CA ILE A 246 -99.19 50.92 -43.68
C ILE A 246 -100.08 52.03 -44.28
N ASP A 247 -99.49 53.13 -44.74
CA ASP A 247 -100.25 54.19 -45.40
C ASP A 247 -100.83 53.72 -46.76
N PRO A 248 -101.97 54.29 -47.21
CA PRO A 248 -102.69 53.78 -48.38
C PRO A 248 -101.94 53.88 -49.70
N GLU A 249 -101.14 54.93 -49.90
CA GLU A 249 -100.39 55.16 -51.14
C GLU A 249 -99.17 54.25 -51.25
N SER A 250 -98.47 54.04 -50.15
CA SER A 250 -97.40 53.06 -50.05
C SER A 250 -97.93 51.63 -50.20
N LEU A 251 -99.09 51.31 -49.61
CA LEU A 251 -99.71 49.99 -49.72
C LEU A 251 -100.10 49.69 -51.18
N LYS A 252 -100.70 50.63 -51.91
CA LYS A 252 -101.02 50.47 -53.34
C LYS A 252 -99.76 50.32 -54.19
N THR A 253 -98.71 51.08 -53.88
CA THR A 253 -97.42 50.96 -54.57
C THR A 253 -96.77 49.60 -54.34
N ILE A 254 -96.84 49.07 -53.12
CA ILE A 254 -96.34 47.74 -52.76
C ILE A 254 -97.13 46.65 -53.47
N LEU A 255 -98.46 46.71 -53.43
CA LEU A 255 -99.33 45.73 -54.09
C LEU A 255 -99.12 45.70 -55.60
N LYS A 256 -98.96 46.87 -56.23
CA LYS A 256 -98.65 46.97 -57.66
C LYS A 256 -97.30 46.34 -57.99
N LYS A 257 -96.25 46.61 -57.20
CA LYS A 257 -94.92 45.99 -57.38
C LYS A 257 -94.92 44.48 -57.16
N LEU A 258 -95.75 43.97 -56.25
CA LEU A 258 -95.92 42.53 -56.02
C LEU A 258 -96.70 41.87 -57.16
N ALA A 259 -97.70 42.55 -57.72
CA ALA A 259 -98.42 42.10 -58.90
C ALA A 259 -97.55 42.07 -60.16
N GLU A 260 -96.71 43.09 -60.37
CA GLU A 260 -95.70 43.13 -61.46
C GLU A 260 -94.68 41.98 -61.38
N ARG A 261 -94.47 41.42 -60.18
CA ARG A 261 -93.59 40.26 -59.94
C ARG A 261 -94.35 38.92 -59.95
N ASN A 262 -95.62 38.90 -60.35
CA ASN A 262 -96.51 37.74 -60.36
C ASN A 262 -96.67 37.05 -58.99
N VAL A 263 -96.57 37.78 -57.89
CA VAL A 263 -96.74 37.23 -56.52
C VAL A 263 -98.21 37.21 -56.09
N LEU A 264 -99.02 38.14 -56.61
CA LEU A 264 -100.45 38.29 -56.33
C LEU A 264 -101.16 38.99 -57.48
N GLU A 265 -102.47 38.87 -57.58
CA GLU A 265 -103.32 39.66 -58.49
C GLU A 265 -103.97 40.81 -57.70
N PHE A 266 -103.73 42.04 -58.14
CA PHE A 266 -104.26 43.24 -57.50
C PHE A 266 -105.12 44.03 -58.49
N ASP A 267 -106.41 44.12 -58.21
CA ASP A 267 -107.32 44.97 -58.99
C ASP A 267 -107.44 46.36 -58.34
N SER A 268 -106.75 47.32 -58.94
CA SER A 268 -106.73 48.72 -58.48
C SER A 268 -108.07 49.44 -58.59
N ALA A 269 -109.04 48.91 -59.34
CA ALA A 269 -110.36 49.52 -59.52
C ALA A 269 -111.34 49.15 -58.40
N VAL A 270 -111.15 47.98 -57.77
CA VAL A 270 -112.05 47.43 -56.75
C VAL A 270 -111.38 47.33 -55.37
N ASP A 271 -110.09 47.67 -55.27
CA ASP A 271 -109.28 47.59 -54.05
C ASP A 271 -109.34 46.18 -53.40
N THR A 272 -109.43 45.15 -54.25
CA THR A 272 -109.45 43.72 -53.91
C THR A 272 -108.16 43.04 -54.36
N ILE A 273 -107.67 42.13 -53.53
CA ILE A 273 -106.44 41.37 -53.77
C ILE A 273 -106.79 39.90 -53.76
N GLU A 274 -106.38 39.19 -54.82
CA GLU A 274 -106.43 37.73 -54.91
C GLU A 274 -105.00 37.18 -54.95
N VAL A 275 -104.72 36.22 -54.08
CA VAL A 275 -103.39 35.58 -54.03
C VAL A 275 -103.38 34.42 -55.03
N SER A 276 -102.67 34.59 -56.14
CA SER A 276 -102.70 33.69 -57.30
C SER A 276 -102.02 32.33 -57.07
N ALA A 277 -101.20 32.18 -56.03
CA ALA A 277 -100.64 30.89 -55.61
C ALA A 277 -100.33 30.90 -54.11
N LYS A 278 -100.51 29.76 -53.45
CA LYS A 278 -100.19 29.58 -52.01
C LYS A 278 -98.73 30.00 -51.79
N ILE A 279 -98.55 31.11 -51.08
CA ILE A 279 -97.24 31.68 -50.83
C ILE A 279 -96.57 30.84 -49.73
N ASP A 280 -95.85 29.79 -50.11
CA ASP A 280 -94.99 29.04 -49.19
C ASP A 280 -93.75 29.90 -48.86
N LEU A 281 -93.94 30.83 -47.93
CA LEU A 281 -92.84 31.55 -47.30
C LEU A 281 -92.13 30.58 -46.37
N PHE A 282 -90.95 30.16 -46.81
CA PHE A 282 -90.00 29.31 -46.10
C PHE A 282 -90.39 27.83 -46.10
N GLU A 283 -89.73 27.03 -46.95
CA GLU A 283 -89.43 25.64 -46.58
C GLU A 283 -88.82 25.67 -45.17
N LYS A 284 -89.40 24.89 -44.27
CA LYS A 284 -88.89 24.68 -42.92
C LYS A 284 -87.41 24.26 -43.02
N GLU A 285 -86.50 25.16 -42.70
CA GLU A 285 -85.11 24.80 -42.43
C GLU A 285 -85.06 24.04 -41.10
N VAL A 286 -84.57 22.80 -41.17
CA VAL A 286 -84.13 21.93 -40.06
C VAL A 286 -82.74 22.35 -39.63
#